data_AF-A0A8H6VVQ2-F1
#
_entry.id   AF-A0A8H6VVQ2-F1
#
_cell.length_a   1.000
_cell.length_b   1.000
_cell.length_c   1.000
_cell.angle_alpha   90.00
_cell.angle_beta   90.00
_cell.angle_gamma   90.00
#
_symmetry.space_group_name_H-M   'P 1'
#
loop_
_entity.id
_entity.type
_entity.pdbx_description
1 polymer ?
#
loop_
_entity_poly.entity_id
_entity_poly.type
_entity_poly.pdbx_seq_one_letter_code
_entity_poly.pdbx_strand_id
1 'polypeptide(L)'
;MLEAYQNIPQPPPPQSPDDPVESIIMAMMEWSDATHLAQFGAASLWPGYTFFGNHPKSFRTKPSSNAGFHQVYFAEYDCDMPGEVYTHLKRELMHRIWDLLFSDDFMEAYDNGIKIRCFDGIVRLVFPRLFIYGADYPENYYQKSGRPFMPSVFYCQGADCGTGTVNDMKRRQNLRVDDRPRRQTIEDTRRAIFQSGKLVIKGSIDNMLKDKSWVPVRNAFSKLNTEKTSFNFHSIFVPDLLHEVELGVAKAIITHLIRMLQTFKNVDEFDQRFRQVDTFGRSVIRAFGHNVSDMKYAAARNFEDVLQCILPVIDGLFPMHQKLVDQLCFELAVWHGYAKLRMHTTTTIQLFRTATTALLATIRRFSRETLDVKTPEQHHYISDSKRTFWNLSDLADIGLSSDSSDSGSDGPPLEPMDMDSNVFNPALQDFTLKLKPYFRRRLLQLEDDNIQFSPQDLMNVVVEKD
;
A
#
# COMPACT_ATOMS: atom_id res chain seq x y z
N MET A 1 7.46 14.09 9.03
CA MET A 1 8.19 15.13 8.25
C MET A 1 8.78 16.19 9.17
N LEU A 2 7.98 16.89 10.00
CA LEU A 2 8.50 17.92 10.93
C LEU A 2 9.56 17.38 11.90
N GLU A 3 9.32 16.25 12.54
CA GLU A 3 10.30 15.60 13.43
C GLU A 3 11.58 15.23 12.69
N ALA A 4 11.46 14.69 11.47
CA ALA A 4 12.63 14.38 10.64
C ALA A 4 13.41 15.66 10.29
N TYR A 5 12.72 16.78 10.04
CA TYR A 5 13.34 18.06 9.69
C TYR A 5 14.09 18.67 10.88
N GLN A 6 13.61 18.46 12.10
CA GLN A 6 14.32 18.90 13.30
C GLN A 6 15.65 18.16 13.51
N ASN A 7 15.80 16.98 12.91
CA ASN A 7 16.95 16.10 13.10
C ASN A 7 17.97 16.15 11.94
N ILE A 8 17.75 16.96 10.89
CA ILE A 8 18.74 17.13 9.81
C ILE A 8 19.69 18.29 10.13
N PRO A 9 20.99 18.16 9.79
CA PRO A 9 21.94 19.25 9.97
C PRO A 9 21.61 20.40 9.02
N GLN A 10 21.85 21.64 9.47
CA GLN A 10 21.74 22.83 8.62
C GLN A 10 23.11 23.20 8.03
N PRO A 11 23.17 23.72 6.80
CA PRO A 11 24.43 24.13 6.21
C PRO A 11 25.00 25.36 6.93
N PRO A 12 26.32 25.58 6.86
CA PRO A 12 26.92 26.84 7.32
C PRO A 12 26.42 28.01 6.46
N PRO A 13 26.60 29.26 6.92
CA PRO A 13 26.25 30.44 6.13
C PRO A 13 26.90 30.40 4.73
N PRO A 14 26.13 30.63 3.66
CA PRO A 14 26.63 30.51 2.29
C PRO A 14 27.70 31.58 2.01
N GLN A 15 28.82 31.16 1.41
CA GLN A 15 29.92 32.04 0.99
C GLN A 15 29.90 32.30 -0.51
N SER A 16 29.25 31.42 -1.27
CA SER A 16 29.05 31.46 -2.72
C SER A 16 27.57 31.27 -3.10
N PRO A 17 27.11 31.76 -4.26
CA PRO A 17 25.79 31.44 -4.83
C PRO A 17 25.53 29.94 -5.04
N ASP A 18 26.58 29.11 -5.01
CA ASP A 18 26.51 27.65 -5.13
C ASP A 18 26.46 26.92 -3.78
N ASP A 19 26.55 27.66 -2.67
CA ASP A 19 26.44 27.09 -1.34
C ASP A 19 24.97 26.91 -0.94
N PRO A 20 24.63 25.78 -0.28
CA PRO A 20 23.28 25.55 0.17
C PRO A 20 22.88 26.55 1.25
N VAL A 21 21.75 27.22 1.06
CA VAL A 21 21.27 28.23 2.03
C VAL A 21 20.48 27.63 3.18
N GLU A 22 19.86 26.46 2.96
CA GLU A 22 19.07 25.73 3.94
C GLU A 22 19.08 24.23 3.63
N SER A 23 18.81 23.42 4.66
CA SER A 23 18.54 21.99 4.48
C SER A 23 17.04 21.73 4.33
N ILE A 24 16.65 20.88 3.39
CA ILE A 24 15.24 20.48 3.19
C ILE A 24 15.10 18.96 3.14
N ILE A 25 13.89 18.49 3.46
CA ILE A 25 13.53 17.07 3.32
C ILE A 25 12.90 16.83 1.97
N MET A 26 13.39 15.81 1.28
CA MET A 26 12.68 15.15 0.20
C MET A 26 11.88 13.98 0.77
N ALA A 27 10.58 14.18 0.97
CA ALA A 27 9.71 13.17 1.55
C ALA A 27 9.30 12.16 0.49
N MET A 28 10.00 11.03 0.43
CA MET A 28 9.70 9.93 -0.48
C MET A 28 8.53 9.10 0.04
N MET A 29 7.57 8.85 -0.85
CA MET A 29 6.44 7.96 -0.64
C MET A 29 6.45 6.95 -1.77
N GLU A 30 6.58 5.68 -1.42
CA GLU A 30 6.72 4.57 -2.36
C GLU A 30 5.44 3.75 -2.44
N TRP A 31 5.16 3.22 -3.62
CA TRP A 31 4.14 2.21 -3.83
C TRP A 31 4.62 1.11 -4.76
N SER A 32 4.06 -0.08 -4.62
CA SER A 32 4.16 -1.13 -5.64
C SER A 32 2.78 -1.71 -5.89
N ASP A 33 2.51 -2.03 -7.15
CA ASP A 33 1.25 -2.66 -7.56
C ASP A 33 1.49 -3.49 -8.82
N ALA A 34 1.44 -4.82 -8.70
CA ALA A 34 1.56 -5.74 -9.82
C ALA A 34 0.32 -5.62 -10.72
N THR A 35 0.55 -5.16 -11.94
CA THR A 35 -0.52 -4.83 -12.88
C THR A 35 -0.51 -5.75 -14.10
N HIS A 36 -1.70 -6.09 -14.59
CA HIS A 36 -1.87 -6.75 -15.88
C HIS A 36 -1.84 -5.71 -16.99
N LEU A 37 -0.99 -5.91 -18.00
CA LEU A 37 -0.84 -4.96 -19.11
C LEU A 37 -1.89 -5.09 -20.20
N ALA A 38 -2.56 -6.24 -20.26
CA ALA A 38 -3.54 -6.52 -21.29
C ALA A 38 -4.85 -6.97 -20.67
N GLN A 39 -5.97 -6.48 -21.21
CA GLN A 39 -7.30 -7.01 -20.92
C GLN A 39 -7.45 -8.47 -21.39
N PHE A 40 -6.67 -8.86 -22.39
CA PHE A 40 -6.56 -10.22 -22.91
C PHE A 40 -5.09 -10.62 -23.02
N GLY A 41 -4.67 -11.66 -22.27
CA GLY A 41 -3.30 -12.15 -22.25
C GLY A 41 -2.70 -12.20 -20.85
N ALA A 42 -1.53 -12.83 -20.73
CA ALA A 42 -0.85 -13.05 -19.45
C ALA A 42 0.23 -12.00 -19.12
N ALA A 43 0.41 -10.99 -19.98
CA ALA A 43 1.42 -9.96 -19.78
C ALA A 43 1.14 -9.16 -18.50
N SER A 44 2.13 -9.11 -17.61
CA SER A 44 2.09 -8.33 -16.38
C SER A 44 3.38 -7.56 -16.17
N LEU A 45 3.28 -6.42 -15.52
CA LEU A 45 4.41 -5.65 -15.01
C LEU A 45 4.23 -5.43 -13.52
N TRP A 46 5.34 -5.22 -12.82
CA TRP A 46 5.31 -4.83 -11.42
C TRP A 46 6.07 -3.51 -11.22
N PRO A 47 5.44 -2.37 -11.51
CA PRO A 47 6.04 -1.06 -11.30
C PRO A 47 6.14 -0.70 -9.81
N GLY A 48 7.25 -0.07 -9.44
CA GLY A 48 7.42 0.71 -8.22
C GLY A 48 7.24 2.20 -8.52
N TYR A 49 6.33 2.85 -7.79
CA TYR A 49 5.96 4.25 -7.97
C TYR A 49 6.50 5.10 -6.84
N THR A 50 7.11 6.24 -7.17
CA THR A 50 7.52 7.25 -6.19
C THR A 50 6.67 8.50 -6.33
N PHE A 51 6.19 9.02 -5.21
CA PHE A 51 5.63 10.37 -5.09
C PHE A 51 6.37 11.15 -4.00
N PHE A 52 6.35 12.48 -4.10
CA PHE A 52 6.93 13.34 -3.08
C PHE A 52 5.86 13.91 -2.15
N GLY A 53 5.94 13.58 -0.87
CA GLY A 53 5.06 14.10 0.19
C GLY A 53 5.14 15.62 0.39
N ASN A 54 6.15 16.27 -0.21
CA ASN A 54 6.27 17.72 -0.30
C ASN A 54 5.15 18.36 -1.15
N HIS A 55 4.58 17.60 -2.09
CA HIS A 55 3.47 18.07 -2.91
C HIS A 55 2.14 17.97 -2.15
N PRO A 56 1.24 18.95 -2.30
CA PRO A 56 -0.07 18.89 -1.69
C PRO A 56 -0.84 17.67 -2.19
N LYS A 57 -1.67 17.09 -1.33
CA LYS A 57 -2.44 15.88 -1.66
C LYS A 57 -3.25 16.04 -2.94
N SER A 58 -3.91 17.19 -3.13
CA SER A 58 -4.70 17.50 -4.33
C SER A 58 -3.88 17.42 -5.62
N PHE A 59 -2.62 17.87 -5.60
CA PHE A 59 -1.72 17.77 -6.74
C PHE A 59 -1.33 16.31 -6.99
N ARG A 60 -0.96 15.57 -5.95
CA ARG A 60 -0.60 14.14 -6.07
C ARG A 60 -1.74 13.25 -6.55
N THR A 61 -2.96 13.55 -6.16
CA THR A 61 -4.16 12.76 -6.51
C THR A 61 -4.78 13.16 -7.85
N LYS A 62 -4.22 14.14 -8.57
CA LYS A 62 -4.70 14.55 -9.89
C LYS A 62 -3.92 13.77 -10.95
N PRO A 63 -4.50 12.81 -11.69
CA PRO A 63 -3.74 11.99 -12.65
C PRO A 63 -2.99 12.83 -13.69
N SER A 64 -3.60 13.94 -14.14
CA SER A 64 -3.01 14.84 -15.12
C SER A 64 -1.82 15.67 -14.60
N SER A 65 -1.49 15.61 -13.31
CA SER A 65 -0.34 16.35 -12.75
C SER A 65 0.98 15.62 -12.97
N ASN A 66 0.96 14.33 -13.32
CA ASN A 66 2.14 13.48 -13.46
C ASN A 66 3.06 13.53 -12.22
N ALA A 67 2.47 13.71 -11.03
CA ALA A 67 3.19 13.86 -9.76
C ALA A 67 3.85 12.56 -9.28
N GLY A 68 3.31 11.41 -9.69
CA GLY A 68 3.90 10.09 -9.47
C GLY A 68 4.66 9.63 -10.71
N PHE A 69 5.71 8.84 -10.52
CA PHE A 69 6.46 8.26 -11.62
C PHE A 69 7.00 6.87 -11.27
N HIS A 70 7.25 6.07 -12.30
CA HIS A 70 7.84 4.74 -12.14
C HIS A 70 9.33 4.91 -11.85
N GLN A 71 9.77 4.44 -10.68
CA GLN A 71 11.17 4.44 -10.29
C GLN A 71 11.86 3.13 -10.70
N VAL A 72 11.13 2.02 -10.63
CA VAL A 72 11.67 0.68 -10.85
C VAL A 72 10.59 -0.25 -11.40
N TYR A 73 11.00 -1.34 -12.04
CA TYR A 73 10.13 -2.46 -12.37
C TYR A 73 10.69 -3.70 -11.69
N PHE A 74 9.90 -4.32 -10.82
CA PHE A 74 10.27 -5.54 -10.13
C PHE A 74 10.20 -6.72 -11.11
N ALA A 75 11.30 -7.44 -11.24
CA ALA A 75 11.36 -8.64 -12.05
C ALA A 75 10.61 -9.81 -11.39
N GLU A 76 10.14 -10.75 -12.20
CA GLU A 76 9.57 -12.02 -11.75
C GLU A 76 10.41 -13.19 -12.26
N TYR A 77 10.44 -14.28 -11.49
CA TYR A 77 11.08 -15.52 -11.91
C TYR A 77 10.19 -16.29 -12.87
N ASP A 78 10.77 -16.71 -13.99
CA ASP A 78 10.13 -17.55 -15.01
C ASP A 78 10.66 -18.99 -14.92
N CYS A 79 10.44 -19.64 -13.78
CA CYS A 79 10.81 -21.04 -13.59
C CYS A 79 9.80 -21.78 -12.70
N ASP A 80 9.58 -23.05 -13.00
CA ASP A 80 8.73 -23.90 -12.18
C ASP A 80 9.47 -24.30 -10.90
N MET A 81 8.86 -23.98 -9.76
CA MET A 81 9.48 -24.18 -8.46
C MET A 81 8.43 -24.30 -7.35
N PRO A 82 8.73 -25.00 -6.23
CA PRO A 82 7.79 -25.13 -5.12
C PRO A 82 7.38 -23.76 -4.56
N GLY A 83 6.09 -23.60 -4.24
CA GLY A 83 5.53 -22.31 -3.83
C GLY A 83 6.25 -21.63 -2.66
N GLU A 84 6.72 -22.39 -1.67
CA GLU A 84 7.50 -21.82 -0.55
C GLU A 84 8.84 -21.23 -0.99
N VAL A 85 9.51 -21.91 -1.94
CA VAL A 85 10.78 -21.46 -2.51
C VAL A 85 10.54 -20.24 -3.40
N TYR A 86 9.50 -20.26 -4.25
CA TYR A 86 9.11 -19.11 -5.06
C TYR A 86 8.88 -17.88 -4.20
N THR A 87 8.13 -18.07 -3.11
CA THR A 87 7.78 -16.99 -2.19
C THR A 87 9.02 -16.47 -1.45
N HIS A 88 10.00 -17.32 -1.14
CA HIS A 88 11.27 -16.89 -0.55
C HIS A 88 12.13 -16.12 -1.55
N LEU A 89 12.30 -16.63 -2.77
CA LEU A 89 13.08 -15.96 -3.81
C LEU A 89 12.45 -14.62 -4.21
N LYS A 90 11.12 -14.53 -4.32
CA LYS A 90 10.43 -13.27 -4.62
C LYS A 90 10.70 -12.20 -3.54
N ARG A 91 10.83 -12.59 -2.25
CA ARG A 91 11.29 -11.66 -1.19
C ARG A 91 12.72 -11.22 -1.40
N GLU A 92 13.62 -12.17 -1.62
CA GLU A 92 15.06 -11.87 -1.82
C GLU A 92 15.25 -10.96 -3.01
N LEU A 93 14.59 -11.22 -4.14
CA LEU A 93 14.66 -10.41 -5.34
C LEU A 93 14.16 -8.99 -5.10
N MET A 94 12.98 -8.84 -4.48
CA MET A 94 12.41 -7.53 -4.17
C MET A 94 13.36 -6.72 -3.27
N HIS A 95 13.91 -7.34 -2.22
CA HIS A 95 14.89 -6.67 -1.37
C HIS A 95 16.21 -6.40 -2.07
N ARG A 96 16.67 -7.28 -2.97
CA ARG A 96 17.87 -7.03 -3.76
C ARG A 96 17.70 -5.84 -4.70
N ILE A 97 16.52 -5.67 -5.28
CA ILE A 97 16.20 -4.51 -6.10
C ILE A 97 16.23 -3.23 -5.26
N TRP A 98 15.62 -3.22 -4.06
CA TRP A 98 15.75 -2.07 -3.15
C TRP A 98 17.17 -1.82 -2.68
N ASP A 99 17.96 -2.88 -2.48
CA ASP A 99 19.37 -2.78 -2.11
C ASP A 99 20.20 -2.08 -3.19
N LEU A 100 19.85 -2.25 -4.47
CA LEU A 100 20.43 -1.50 -5.60
C LEU A 100 19.95 -0.04 -5.61
N LEU A 101 18.67 0.22 -5.31
CA LEU A 101 18.15 1.59 -5.20
C LEU A 101 18.80 2.36 -4.03
N PHE A 102 19.06 1.67 -2.92
CA PHE A 102 19.86 2.15 -1.79
C PHE A 102 21.37 1.99 -2.05
N SER A 103 21.80 2.52 -3.19
CA SER A 103 23.20 2.67 -3.58
C SER A 103 23.98 3.51 -2.57
N ASP A 104 25.31 3.44 -2.63
CA ASP A 104 26.19 4.21 -1.76
C ASP A 104 25.96 5.72 -1.91
N ASP A 105 25.73 6.21 -3.14
CA ASP A 105 25.37 7.60 -3.43
C ASP A 105 24.04 8.01 -2.77
N PHE A 106 23.04 7.11 -2.79
CA PHE A 106 21.78 7.36 -2.11
C PHE A 106 21.98 7.44 -0.59
N MET A 107 22.76 6.53 -0.02
CA MET A 107 23.04 6.48 1.42
C MET A 107 23.87 7.71 1.87
N GLU A 108 24.79 8.17 1.05
CA GLU A 108 25.54 9.41 1.26
C GLU A 108 24.60 10.62 1.26
N ALA A 109 23.72 10.74 0.26
CA ALA A 109 22.69 11.78 0.24
C ALA A 109 21.72 11.67 1.42
N TYR A 110 21.40 10.45 1.86
CA TYR A 110 20.53 10.19 3.00
C TYR A 110 21.13 10.71 4.31
N ASP A 111 22.41 10.47 4.57
CA ASP A 111 23.03 10.89 5.84
C ASP A 111 23.60 12.31 5.80
N ASN A 112 24.14 12.74 4.65
CA ASN A 112 24.89 14.00 4.54
C ASN A 112 24.19 15.06 3.69
N GLY A 113 23.12 14.68 3.00
CA GLY A 113 22.38 15.55 2.10
C GLY A 113 23.07 15.70 0.75
N ILE A 114 22.28 16.08 -0.26
CA ILE A 114 22.78 16.39 -1.60
C ILE A 114 22.47 17.84 -1.97
N LYS A 115 23.46 18.55 -2.52
CA LYS A 115 23.26 19.92 -3.00
C LYS A 115 22.43 19.90 -4.29
N ILE A 116 21.27 20.54 -4.28
CA ILE A 116 20.40 20.66 -5.46
C ILE A 116 20.05 22.12 -5.68
N ARG A 117 20.27 22.62 -6.91
CA ARG A 117 19.73 23.92 -7.33
C ARG A 117 18.24 23.79 -7.67
N CYS A 118 17.42 24.32 -6.79
CA CYS A 118 15.97 24.35 -6.92
C CYS A 118 15.51 25.27 -8.06
N PHE A 119 14.19 25.27 -8.35
CA PHE A 119 13.63 26.05 -9.47
C PHE A 119 13.77 27.57 -9.28
N ASP A 120 13.69 28.03 -8.04
CA ASP A 120 13.93 29.42 -7.63
C ASP A 120 15.41 29.87 -7.74
N GLY A 121 16.29 29.03 -8.28
CA GLY A 121 17.71 29.31 -8.46
C GLY A 121 18.56 29.12 -7.21
N ILE A 122 17.93 28.84 -6.06
CA ILE A 122 18.59 28.69 -4.77
C ILE A 122 19.12 27.25 -4.62
N VAL A 123 20.37 27.12 -4.17
CA VAL A 123 20.92 25.81 -3.80
C VAL A 123 20.45 25.43 -2.40
N ARG A 124 19.97 24.20 -2.25
CA ARG A 124 19.55 23.64 -0.96
C ARG A 124 20.23 22.30 -0.72
N LEU A 125 20.46 21.98 0.54
CA LEU A 125 20.96 20.68 0.96
C LEU A 125 19.77 19.74 1.18
N VAL A 126 19.58 18.75 0.31
CA VAL A 126 18.37 17.94 0.26
C VAL A 126 18.61 16.57 0.89
N PHE A 127 17.75 16.19 1.83
CA PHE A 127 17.81 14.90 2.53
C PHE A 127 16.64 14.00 2.10
N PRO A 128 16.87 12.91 1.33
CA PRO A 128 15.85 11.89 1.06
C PRO A 128 15.37 11.24 2.35
N ARG A 129 14.06 11.17 2.59
CA ARG A 129 13.49 10.45 3.73
C ARG A 129 12.26 9.65 3.28
N LEU A 130 12.29 8.35 3.49
CA LEU A 130 11.14 7.49 3.23
C LEU A 130 10.14 7.61 4.38
N PHE A 131 8.90 7.97 4.06
CA PHE A 131 7.83 8.08 5.06
C PHE A 131 6.77 7.01 4.91
N ILE A 132 6.47 6.61 3.67
CA ILE A 132 5.36 5.71 3.36
C ILE A 132 5.82 4.71 2.31
N TYR A 133 5.44 3.46 2.52
CA TYR A 133 5.39 2.43 1.50
C TYR A 133 3.97 1.85 1.51
N GLY A 134 3.22 2.04 0.43
CA GLY A 134 1.92 1.42 0.21
C GLY A 134 2.01 0.27 -0.79
N ALA A 135 1.46 -0.89 -0.44
CA ALA A 135 1.35 -2.02 -1.36
C ALA A 135 0.10 -2.82 -1.00
N ASP A 136 -0.37 -3.65 -1.94
CA ASP A 136 -1.47 -4.57 -1.65
C ASP A 136 -1.06 -5.61 -0.58
N TYR A 137 -2.02 -6.35 -0.04
CA TYR A 137 -1.76 -7.28 1.07
C TYR A 137 -0.75 -8.41 0.74
N PRO A 138 -0.84 -9.08 -0.43
CA PRO A 138 0.19 -10.03 -0.89
C PRO A 138 1.58 -9.41 -1.07
N GLU A 139 1.70 -8.18 -1.57
CA GLU A 139 3.00 -7.55 -1.82
C GLU A 139 3.64 -6.97 -0.57
N ASN A 140 2.81 -6.44 0.34
CA ASN A 140 3.22 -6.05 1.68
C ASN A 140 3.96 -7.17 2.40
N TYR A 141 3.56 -8.42 2.19
CA TYR A 141 4.24 -9.57 2.76
C TYR A 141 5.67 -9.74 2.24
N TYR A 142 5.91 -9.43 0.96
CA TYR A 142 7.27 -9.44 0.41
C TYR A 142 8.13 -8.34 1.02
N GLN A 143 7.59 -7.13 1.18
CA GLN A 143 8.32 -5.97 1.68
C GLN A 143 8.63 -5.98 3.16
N LYS A 144 7.69 -6.50 3.96
CA LYS A 144 7.83 -6.53 5.43
C LYS A 144 8.83 -7.58 5.88
N SER A 145 9.17 -8.56 5.02
CA SER A 145 9.95 -9.75 5.40
C SER A 145 9.42 -10.36 6.71
N GLY A 146 8.10 -10.55 6.78
CA GLY A 146 7.41 -11.02 7.97
C GLY A 146 6.07 -11.69 7.64
N ARG A 147 5.54 -12.53 8.55
CA ARG A 147 4.22 -13.18 8.40
C ARG A 147 3.05 -12.16 8.40
N PRO A 148 1.85 -12.53 7.90
CA PRO A 148 0.80 -11.61 7.42
C PRO A 148 0.15 -10.68 8.46
N PHE A 149 0.63 -10.66 9.70
CA PHE A 149 -0.01 -9.99 10.81
C PHE A 149 0.74 -8.71 11.21
N MET A 150 0.06 -7.58 11.01
CA MET A 150 0.36 -6.21 11.42
C MET A 150 1.82 -5.73 11.14
N PRO A 151 2.05 -4.81 10.19
CA PRO A 151 3.39 -4.36 9.79
C PRO A 151 4.27 -3.88 10.94
N SER A 152 3.65 -3.23 11.94
CA SER A 152 4.37 -2.48 12.96
C SER A 152 4.26 -3.07 14.37
N VAL A 153 3.49 -4.15 14.58
CA VAL A 153 3.19 -4.67 15.94
C VAL A 153 3.52 -6.17 16.02
N PHE A 154 4.00 -6.62 17.19
CA PHE A 154 4.13 -8.06 17.45
C PHE A 154 2.74 -8.69 17.64
N TYR A 155 2.43 -9.67 16.79
CA TYR A 155 1.17 -10.38 16.83
C TYR A 155 1.38 -11.84 17.26
N CYS A 156 0.55 -12.31 18.19
CA CYS A 156 0.49 -13.71 18.60
C CYS A 156 -0.73 -14.37 17.93
N GLN A 157 -0.49 -15.46 17.20
CA GLN A 157 -1.54 -16.27 16.59
C GLN A 157 -2.57 -16.73 17.63
N GLY A 158 -3.85 -16.45 17.39
CA GLY A 158 -4.95 -16.75 18.33
C GLY A 158 -5.43 -15.57 19.17
N ALA A 159 -4.80 -14.39 19.05
CA ALA A 159 -5.25 -13.17 19.73
C ALA A 159 -6.43 -12.44 19.04
N ASP A 160 -6.89 -12.94 17.89
CA ASP A 160 -7.94 -12.33 17.03
C ASP A 160 -9.27 -12.13 17.76
N CYS A 161 -9.65 -13.07 18.61
CA CYS A 161 -10.89 -12.96 19.41
C CYS A 161 -10.85 -11.75 20.37
N GLY A 162 -9.67 -11.22 20.65
CA GLY A 162 -9.46 -10.05 21.51
C GLY A 162 -9.30 -8.73 20.76
N THR A 163 -9.36 -8.68 19.43
CA THR A 163 -9.15 -7.46 18.63
C THR A 163 -10.04 -6.33 19.13
N GLY A 164 -9.48 -5.16 19.43
CA GLY A 164 -10.22 -3.99 19.94
C GLY A 164 -10.50 -3.97 21.45
N THR A 165 -9.95 -4.92 22.21
CA THR A 165 -9.98 -4.89 23.70
C THR A 165 -8.82 -4.04 24.26
N VAL A 166 -8.88 -3.71 25.56
CA VAL A 166 -7.77 -3.02 26.25
C VAL A 166 -6.46 -3.80 26.12
N ASN A 167 -6.51 -5.13 26.21
CA ASN A 167 -5.32 -5.97 26.05
C ASN A 167 -4.79 -5.93 24.61
N ASP A 168 -5.67 -5.83 23.62
CA ASP A 168 -5.27 -5.61 22.24
C ASP A 168 -4.60 -4.26 22.03
N MET A 169 -5.18 -3.20 22.58
CA MET A 169 -4.59 -1.85 22.51
C MET A 169 -3.22 -1.80 23.18
N LYS A 170 -3.04 -2.48 24.33
CA LYS A 170 -1.73 -2.63 24.99
C LYS A 170 -0.74 -3.38 24.11
N ARG A 171 -1.15 -4.47 23.46
CA ARG A 171 -0.27 -5.19 22.51
C ARG A 171 0.14 -4.32 21.33
N ARG A 172 -0.77 -3.50 20.79
CA ARG A 172 -0.49 -2.56 19.69
C ARG A 172 0.52 -1.46 20.04
N GLN A 173 0.79 -1.23 21.32
CA GLN A 173 1.87 -0.33 21.75
C GLN A 173 3.25 -1.00 21.65
N ASN A 174 3.32 -2.33 21.60
CA ASN A 174 4.57 -3.06 21.41
C ASN A 174 4.93 -3.09 19.93
N LEU A 175 5.56 -2.01 19.50
CA LEU A 175 6.00 -1.85 18.12
C LEU A 175 7.17 -2.78 17.81
N ARG A 176 7.20 -3.30 16.58
CA ARG A 176 8.36 -4.00 16.03
C ARG A 176 9.50 -3.01 15.85
N VAL A 177 10.71 -3.47 16.12
CA VAL A 177 11.93 -2.67 16.00
C VAL A 177 12.94 -3.43 15.15
N ASP A 178 13.57 -2.71 14.23
CA ASP A 178 14.73 -3.23 13.51
C ASP A 178 16.03 -3.03 14.30
N ASP A 179 16.25 -3.90 15.28
CA ASP A 179 17.41 -3.84 16.16
C ASP A 179 18.55 -4.78 15.70
N ARG A 180 19.71 -4.65 16.34
CA ARG A 180 20.87 -5.52 16.09
C ARG A 180 20.57 -7.00 16.40
N PRO A 181 19.90 -7.36 17.53
CA PRO A 181 19.48 -8.74 17.79
C PRO A 181 18.65 -9.39 16.68
N ARG A 182 17.66 -8.68 16.13
CA ARG A 182 16.85 -9.15 15.00
C ARG A 182 17.73 -9.46 13.80
N ARG A 183 18.55 -8.49 13.38
CA ARG A 183 19.44 -8.63 12.21
C ARG A 183 20.41 -9.79 12.38
N GLN A 184 21.00 -9.95 13.58
CA GLN A 184 21.88 -11.08 13.88
C GLN A 184 21.13 -12.43 13.80
N THR A 185 19.92 -12.51 14.35
CA THR A 185 19.10 -13.74 14.29
C THR A 185 18.80 -14.14 12.84
N ILE A 186 18.51 -13.16 11.98
CA ILE A 186 18.28 -13.40 10.54
C ILE A 186 19.57 -13.91 9.88
N GLU A 187 20.72 -13.28 10.13
CA GLU A 187 22.00 -13.71 9.56
C GLU A 187 22.41 -15.11 10.01
N ASP A 188 22.27 -15.42 11.30
CA ASP A 188 22.59 -16.74 11.84
C ASP A 188 21.66 -17.81 11.24
N THR A 189 20.38 -17.48 11.05
CA THR A 189 19.44 -18.40 10.41
C THR A 189 19.78 -18.61 8.93
N ARG A 190 20.11 -17.55 8.20
CA ARG A 190 20.55 -17.67 6.80
C ARG A 190 21.82 -18.50 6.68
N ARG A 191 22.78 -18.32 7.58
CA ARG A 191 24.00 -19.13 7.65
C ARG A 191 23.68 -20.60 7.83
N ALA A 192 22.77 -20.92 8.76
CA ALA A 192 22.33 -22.29 9.00
C ALA A 192 21.66 -22.92 7.77
N ILE A 193 20.84 -22.15 7.04
CA ILE A 193 20.11 -22.62 5.85
C ILE A 193 21.07 -22.82 4.66
N PHE A 194 21.79 -21.76 4.27
CA PHE A 194 22.53 -21.74 3.00
C PHE A 194 23.94 -22.31 3.09
N GLN A 195 24.61 -22.22 4.24
CA GLN A 195 25.98 -22.73 4.39
C GLN A 195 26.02 -24.09 5.06
N SER A 196 25.13 -24.35 6.02
CA SER A 196 25.10 -25.62 6.77
C SER A 196 24.05 -26.61 6.29
N GLY A 197 23.23 -26.26 5.28
CA GLY A 197 22.21 -27.15 4.70
C GLY A 197 21.10 -27.57 5.67
N LYS A 198 20.88 -26.83 6.76
CA LYS A 198 19.82 -27.16 7.72
C LYS A 198 18.46 -26.85 7.13
N LEU A 199 17.61 -27.87 7.00
CA LEU A 199 16.22 -27.71 6.57
C LEU A 199 15.43 -26.84 7.57
N VAL A 200 14.70 -25.84 7.08
CA VAL A 200 13.74 -25.02 7.86
C VAL A 200 12.46 -25.80 8.13
N ILE A 201 12.59 -27.09 8.47
CA ILE A 201 11.46 -28.00 8.64
C ILE A 201 11.56 -28.55 10.06
N LYS A 202 10.80 -27.90 10.96
CA LYS A 202 10.55 -28.28 12.37
C LYS A 202 11.80 -28.43 13.24
N GLY A 203 12.18 -27.34 13.91
CA GLY A 203 13.21 -27.33 14.94
C GLY A 203 13.27 -25.99 15.70
N SER A 204 14.25 -25.83 16.59
CA SER A 204 14.43 -24.63 17.44
C SER A 204 14.49 -23.30 16.65
N ILE A 205 15.16 -23.30 15.49
CA ILE A 205 15.33 -22.12 14.62
C ILE A 205 14.01 -21.65 14.01
N ASP A 206 13.16 -22.59 13.60
CA ASP A 206 11.84 -22.30 13.04
C ASP A 206 10.92 -21.70 14.11
N ASN A 207 10.99 -22.16 15.35
CA ASN A 207 10.24 -21.59 16.48
C ASN A 207 10.70 -20.16 16.79
N MET A 208 12.01 -19.89 16.81
CA MET A 208 12.54 -18.54 17.09
C MET A 208 12.07 -17.49 16.07
N LEU A 209 12.00 -17.84 14.79
CA LEU A 209 11.49 -16.94 13.75
C LEU A 209 9.96 -16.86 13.75
N LYS A 210 9.27 -17.99 13.95
CA LYS A 210 7.79 -18.06 13.94
C LYS A 210 7.16 -17.22 15.04
N ASP A 211 7.68 -17.28 16.26
CA ASP A 211 7.15 -16.54 17.41
C ASP A 211 7.13 -15.02 17.15
N LYS A 212 8.14 -14.53 16.43
CA LYS A 212 8.26 -13.12 16.06
C LYS A 212 7.76 -12.80 14.65
N SER A 213 7.19 -13.80 13.96
CA SER A 213 6.74 -13.68 12.58
C SER A 213 7.83 -13.17 11.63
N TRP A 214 9.09 -13.55 11.88
CA TRP A 214 10.25 -13.21 11.05
C TRP A 214 10.46 -14.26 9.97
N VAL A 215 11.17 -13.86 8.92
CA VAL A 215 11.53 -14.72 7.79
C VAL A 215 13.04 -14.55 7.52
N PRO A 216 13.74 -15.57 6.99
CA PRO A 216 15.19 -15.55 6.85
C PRO A 216 15.66 -14.72 5.64
N VAL A 217 15.21 -13.47 5.54
CA VAL A 217 15.46 -12.56 4.42
C VAL A 217 16.11 -11.27 4.93
N ARG A 218 17.12 -10.79 4.21
CA ARG A 218 17.74 -9.49 4.48
C ARG A 218 16.81 -8.39 3.97
N ASN A 219 16.31 -7.57 4.89
CA ASN A 219 15.47 -6.46 4.52
C ASN A 219 16.36 -5.26 4.12
N ALA A 220 16.30 -4.84 2.86
CA ALA A 220 17.10 -3.71 2.37
C ALA A 220 16.83 -2.39 3.10
N PHE A 221 15.61 -2.16 3.60
CA PHE A 221 15.28 -0.96 4.37
C PHE A 221 16.02 -0.87 5.72
N SER A 222 16.60 -1.97 6.20
CA SER A 222 17.51 -1.95 7.36
C SER A 222 18.75 -1.09 7.13
N LYS A 223 19.16 -0.83 5.87
CA LYS A 223 20.28 0.09 5.54
C LYS A 223 19.98 1.53 5.96
N LEU A 224 18.71 1.93 5.94
CA LEU A 224 18.29 3.30 6.29
C LEU A 224 18.47 3.63 7.78
N ASN A 225 18.72 2.62 8.62
CA ASN A 225 19.05 2.78 10.02
C ASN A 225 20.57 2.92 10.19
N THR A 226 21.06 4.15 10.06
CA THR A 226 22.49 4.49 10.09
C THR A 226 22.88 5.04 11.47
N GLU A 227 24.19 5.28 11.68
CA GLU A 227 24.67 5.92 12.90
C GLU A 227 24.22 7.38 13.02
N LYS A 228 24.05 8.08 11.88
CA LYS A 228 23.60 9.47 11.82
C LYS A 228 22.08 9.60 11.84
N THR A 229 21.38 8.62 11.29
CA THR A 229 19.94 8.66 11.09
C THR A 229 19.30 7.38 11.64
N SER A 230 18.71 7.47 12.84
CA SER A 230 17.94 6.36 13.38
C SER A 230 16.65 6.16 12.59
N PHE A 231 16.41 4.92 12.15
CA PHE A 231 15.25 4.58 11.35
C PHE A 231 14.73 3.18 11.68
N ASN A 232 13.41 3.04 11.74
CA ASN A 232 12.76 1.76 11.94
C ASN A 232 11.80 1.51 10.77
N PHE A 233 12.21 0.66 9.83
CA PHE A 233 11.46 0.45 8.59
C PHE A 233 10.04 -0.11 8.82
N HIS A 234 9.73 -0.67 9.98
CA HIS A 234 8.37 -1.12 10.30
C HIS A 234 7.33 0.02 10.33
N SER A 235 7.75 1.29 10.40
CA SER A 235 6.87 2.44 10.46
C SER A 235 6.41 2.96 9.09
N ILE A 236 7.12 2.65 8.00
CA ILE A 236 6.75 3.19 6.68
C ILE A 236 5.58 2.44 6.04
N PHE A 237 5.36 1.18 6.42
CA PHE A 237 4.29 0.39 5.85
C PHE A 237 2.93 0.84 6.37
N VAL A 238 2.15 1.44 5.49
CA VAL A 238 0.80 1.93 5.81
C VAL A 238 -0.25 0.91 5.37
N PRO A 239 -1.39 0.83 6.09
CA PRO A 239 -2.50 -0.01 5.65
C PRO A 239 -3.12 0.53 4.37
N ASP A 240 -3.47 -0.37 3.47
CA ASP A 240 -4.26 -0.04 2.29
C ASP A 240 -5.75 -0.18 2.60
N LEU A 241 -6.46 0.96 2.67
CA LEU A 241 -7.89 0.99 2.97
C LEU A 241 -8.73 0.19 1.96
N LEU A 242 -8.36 0.23 0.69
CA LEU A 242 -9.09 -0.43 -0.39
C LEU A 242 -8.96 -1.95 -0.27
N HIS A 243 -7.73 -2.44 -0.13
CA HIS A 243 -7.49 -3.89 -0.08
C HIS A 243 -7.80 -4.50 1.30
N GLU A 244 -7.42 -3.83 2.40
CA GLU A 244 -7.57 -4.39 3.74
C GLU A 244 -8.99 -4.21 4.31
N VAL A 245 -9.67 -3.11 3.98
CA VAL A 245 -11.00 -2.82 4.53
C VAL A 245 -12.10 -3.08 3.51
N GLU A 246 -12.07 -2.45 2.34
CA GLU A 246 -13.19 -2.58 1.38
C GLU A 246 -13.28 -4.00 0.81
N LEU A 247 -12.17 -4.52 0.27
CA LEU A 247 -12.07 -5.90 -0.21
C LEU A 247 -11.85 -6.94 0.88
N GLY A 248 -11.39 -6.52 2.06
CA GLY A 248 -11.16 -7.39 3.21
C GLY A 248 -12.37 -7.42 4.16
N VAL A 249 -12.37 -6.52 5.14
CA VAL A 249 -13.34 -6.49 6.25
C VAL A 249 -14.79 -6.29 5.78
N ALA A 250 -15.05 -5.27 4.95
CA ALA A 250 -16.39 -4.93 4.49
C ALA A 250 -16.96 -6.05 3.63
N LYS A 251 -16.21 -6.54 2.64
CA LYS A 251 -16.57 -7.73 1.86
C LYS A 251 -16.90 -8.93 2.75
N ALA A 252 -16.09 -9.23 3.77
CA ALA A 252 -16.33 -10.35 4.68
C ALA A 252 -17.63 -10.20 5.48
N ILE A 253 -17.88 -9.00 6.01
CA ILE A 253 -19.12 -8.68 6.74
C ILE A 253 -20.33 -8.80 5.81
N ILE A 254 -20.30 -8.13 4.65
CA ILE A 254 -21.39 -8.15 3.66
C ILE A 254 -21.69 -9.59 3.21
N THR A 255 -20.64 -10.38 2.92
CA THR A 255 -20.79 -11.80 2.57
C THR A 255 -21.53 -12.56 3.67
N HIS A 256 -21.17 -12.33 4.92
CA HIS A 256 -21.82 -13.01 6.05
C HIS A 256 -23.28 -12.56 6.24
N LEU A 257 -23.57 -11.26 6.06
CA LEU A 257 -24.94 -10.75 6.09
C LEU A 257 -25.81 -11.38 5.00
N ILE A 258 -25.29 -11.51 3.77
CA ILE A 258 -25.98 -12.20 2.67
C ILE A 258 -26.28 -13.65 3.04
N ARG A 259 -25.34 -14.36 3.69
CA ARG A 259 -25.58 -15.74 4.14
C ARG A 259 -26.68 -15.84 5.21
N MET A 260 -26.75 -14.89 6.13
CA MET A 260 -27.86 -14.82 7.09
C MET A 260 -29.19 -14.57 6.37
N LEU A 261 -29.21 -13.66 5.39
CA LEU A 261 -30.39 -13.39 4.57
C LEU A 261 -30.84 -14.62 3.78
N GLN A 262 -29.91 -15.46 3.30
CA GLN A 262 -30.23 -16.75 2.67
C GLN A 262 -30.96 -17.68 3.64
N THR A 263 -30.47 -17.79 4.89
CA THR A 263 -31.14 -18.57 5.94
C THR A 263 -32.54 -18.05 6.23
N PHE A 264 -32.73 -16.73 6.24
CA PHE A 264 -34.03 -16.09 6.46
C PHE A 264 -34.92 -15.99 5.21
N LYS A 265 -34.41 -16.39 4.03
CA LYS A 265 -35.08 -16.29 2.72
C LYS A 265 -35.47 -14.86 2.33
N ASN A 266 -34.65 -13.88 2.70
CA ASN A 266 -34.87 -12.44 2.44
C ASN A 266 -33.90 -11.85 1.41
N VAL A 267 -33.19 -12.69 0.64
CA VAL A 267 -32.20 -12.24 -0.37
C VAL A 267 -32.85 -11.50 -1.53
N ASP A 268 -34.00 -11.98 -2.00
CA ASP A 268 -34.69 -11.36 -3.14
C ASP A 268 -35.11 -9.93 -2.83
N GLU A 269 -35.62 -9.69 -1.62
CA GLU A 269 -35.99 -8.37 -1.11
C GLU A 269 -34.75 -7.46 -0.96
N PHE A 270 -33.63 -7.99 -0.45
CA PHE A 270 -32.36 -7.28 -0.36
C PHE A 270 -31.88 -6.77 -1.72
N ASP A 271 -31.87 -7.63 -2.74
CA ASP A 271 -31.47 -7.26 -4.10
C ASP A 271 -32.50 -6.32 -4.76
N GLN A 272 -33.80 -6.52 -4.51
CA GLN A 272 -34.85 -5.62 -4.97
C GLN A 272 -34.66 -4.20 -4.43
N ARG A 273 -34.33 -4.05 -3.14
CA ARG A 273 -34.08 -2.74 -2.53
C ARG A 273 -32.81 -2.07 -3.03
N PHE A 274 -31.72 -2.82 -3.24
CA PHE A 274 -30.53 -2.25 -3.87
C PHE A 274 -30.80 -1.72 -5.28
N ARG A 275 -31.63 -2.42 -6.07
CA ARG A 275 -32.07 -1.94 -7.39
C ARG A 275 -32.91 -0.66 -7.35
N GLN A 276 -33.53 -0.34 -6.22
CA GLN A 276 -34.30 0.88 -6.00
C GLN A 276 -33.43 2.06 -5.54
N VAL A 277 -32.16 1.83 -5.22
CA VAL A 277 -31.24 2.91 -4.85
C VAL A 277 -30.93 3.74 -6.10
N ASP A 278 -31.41 4.98 -6.09
CA ASP A 278 -31.13 5.95 -7.15
C ASP A 278 -29.64 6.26 -7.25
N THR A 279 -29.20 6.59 -8.46
CA THR A 279 -27.84 7.10 -8.68
C THR A 279 -27.65 8.41 -7.93
N PHE A 280 -26.51 8.57 -7.26
CA PHE A 280 -26.17 9.79 -6.53
C PHE A 280 -24.86 10.40 -7.01
N GLY A 281 -24.89 11.71 -7.29
CA GLY A 281 -23.77 12.46 -7.86
C GLY A 281 -23.48 12.07 -9.32
N ARG A 282 -22.58 12.83 -9.99
CA ARG A 282 -22.26 12.59 -11.41
C ARG A 282 -21.57 11.25 -11.67
N SER A 283 -21.07 10.54 -10.65
CA SER A 283 -20.46 9.20 -10.72
C SER A 283 -20.13 8.58 -9.34
N VAL A 284 -20.73 9.08 -8.25
CA VAL A 284 -20.34 8.64 -6.88
C VAL A 284 -21.01 7.32 -6.55
N ILE A 285 -22.35 7.26 -6.59
CA ILE A 285 -23.11 6.01 -6.48
C ILE A 285 -23.73 5.71 -7.85
N ARG A 286 -23.35 4.57 -8.43
CA ARG A 286 -23.92 4.06 -9.69
C ARG A 286 -25.13 3.19 -9.41
N ALA A 287 -25.97 2.99 -10.43
CA ALA A 287 -27.14 2.13 -10.31
C ALA A 287 -26.71 0.67 -10.07
N PHE A 288 -27.35 0.00 -9.11
CA PHE A 288 -27.13 -1.42 -8.84
C PHE A 288 -27.92 -2.28 -9.82
N GLY A 289 -27.42 -2.43 -11.05
CA GLY A 289 -28.09 -3.19 -12.12
C GLY A 289 -28.05 -4.72 -11.95
N HIS A 290 -27.12 -5.24 -11.15
CA HIS A 290 -26.98 -6.66 -10.84
C HIS A 290 -27.31 -6.93 -9.37
N ASN A 291 -27.70 -8.17 -9.06
CA ASN A 291 -27.88 -8.62 -7.68
C ASN A 291 -26.58 -8.39 -6.89
N VAL A 292 -26.70 -7.71 -5.75
CA VAL A 292 -25.59 -7.53 -4.82
C VAL A 292 -25.23 -8.85 -4.15
N SER A 293 -26.23 -9.70 -3.93
CA SER A 293 -26.07 -11.03 -3.37
C SER A 293 -25.18 -11.98 -4.21
N ASP A 294 -25.11 -11.76 -5.53
CA ASP A 294 -24.26 -12.55 -6.44
C ASP A 294 -22.76 -12.33 -6.19
N MET A 295 -22.38 -11.18 -5.60
CA MET A 295 -21.00 -10.82 -5.26
C MET A 295 -20.03 -10.87 -6.45
N LYS A 296 -20.55 -10.80 -7.69
CA LYS A 296 -19.79 -10.79 -8.96
C LYS A 296 -19.17 -9.43 -9.27
N TYR A 297 -18.71 -8.73 -8.24
CA TYR A 297 -18.07 -7.43 -8.39
C TYR A 297 -16.55 -7.60 -8.50
N ALA A 298 -15.98 -7.11 -9.59
CA ALA A 298 -14.55 -7.17 -9.84
C ALA A 298 -13.76 -6.08 -9.09
N ALA A 299 -14.39 -4.98 -8.67
CA ALA A 299 -13.71 -3.80 -8.16
C ALA A 299 -14.10 -3.45 -6.71
N ALA A 300 -13.12 -2.98 -5.93
CA ALA A 300 -13.30 -2.57 -4.54
C ALA A 300 -14.35 -1.47 -4.34
N ARG A 301 -14.43 -0.52 -5.29
CA ARG A 301 -15.44 0.56 -5.27
C ARG A 301 -16.87 0.05 -5.13
N ASN A 302 -17.18 -1.15 -5.63
CA ASN A 302 -18.52 -1.70 -5.50
C ASN A 302 -18.86 -2.01 -4.04
N PHE A 303 -17.89 -2.47 -3.24
CA PHE A 303 -18.08 -2.71 -1.81
C PHE A 303 -18.18 -1.40 -1.02
N GLU A 304 -17.46 -0.36 -1.45
CA GLU A 304 -17.62 0.99 -0.91
C GLU A 304 -19.06 1.51 -1.14
N ASP A 305 -19.56 1.45 -2.38
CA ASP A 305 -20.92 1.89 -2.73
C ASP A 305 -21.98 1.10 -1.95
N VAL A 306 -21.82 -0.23 -1.86
CA VAL A 306 -22.71 -1.09 -1.06
C VAL A 306 -22.71 -0.64 0.39
N LEU A 307 -21.54 -0.41 1.00
CA LEU A 307 -21.45 0.03 2.39
C LEU A 307 -22.12 1.40 2.62
N GLN A 308 -21.99 2.33 1.68
CA GLN A 308 -22.61 3.66 1.78
C GLN A 308 -24.15 3.60 1.71
N CYS A 309 -24.70 2.60 1.01
CA CYS A 309 -26.15 2.47 0.79
C CYS A 309 -26.82 1.36 1.61
N ILE A 310 -26.07 0.57 2.40
CA ILE A 310 -26.59 -0.67 2.99
C ILE A 310 -27.70 -0.46 4.02
N LEU A 311 -27.63 0.59 4.84
CA LEU A 311 -28.53 0.80 5.99
C LEU A 311 -30.02 0.80 5.63
N PRO A 312 -30.51 1.60 4.67
CA PRO A 312 -31.92 1.56 4.28
C PRO A 312 -32.31 0.23 3.61
N VAL A 313 -31.35 -0.48 3.00
CA VAL A 313 -31.64 -1.76 2.33
C VAL A 313 -31.93 -2.86 3.34
N ILE A 314 -31.15 -2.95 4.41
CA ILE A 314 -31.24 -4.05 5.39
C ILE A 314 -32.36 -3.92 6.41
N ASP A 315 -33.07 -2.79 6.43
CA ASP A 315 -34.07 -2.48 7.46
C ASP A 315 -35.20 -3.54 7.51
N GLY A 316 -35.37 -4.18 8.65
CA GLY A 316 -36.37 -5.23 8.86
C GLY A 316 -36.13 -6.55 8.12
N LEU A 317 -34.97 -6.75 7.47
CA LEU A 317 -34.67 -7.99 6.73
C LEU A 317 -34.14 -9.13 7.61
N PHE A 318 -33.85 -8.89 8.89
CA PHE A 318 -33.28 -9.87 9.81
C PHE A 318 -34.28 -10.15 10.95
N PRO A 319 -35.08 -11.23 10.87
CA PRO A 319 -36.04 -11.59 11.92
C PRO A 319 -35.42 -11.77 13.31
N MET A 320 -34.14 -12.14 13.36
CA MET A 320 -33.32 -12.19 14.56
C MET A 320 -32.13 -11.25 14.38
N HIS A 321 -31.68 -10.63 15.47
CA HIS A 321 -30.48 -9.78 15.50
C HIS A 321 -30.51 -8.48 14.66
N GLN A 322 -31.66 -8.03 14.14
CA GLN A 322 -31.77 -6.79 13.33
C GLN A 322 -31.00 -5.61 13.93
N LYS A 323 -31.30 -5.25 15.19
CA LYS A 323 -30.66 -4.11 15.87
C LYS A 323 -29.13 -4.23 15.92
N LEU A 324 -28.62 -5.45 16.03
CA LEU A 324 -27.18 -5.73 16.07
C LEU A 324 -26.55 -5.56 14.69
N VAL A 325 -27.25 -6.01 13.63
CA VAL A 325 -26.85 -5.81 12.23
C VAL A 325 -26.85 -4.32 11.89
N ASP A 326 -27.91 -3.59 12.25
CA ASP A 326 -28.01 -2.14 12.00
C ASP A 326 -26.85 -1.40 12.67
N GLN A 327 -26.57 -1.72 13.94
CA GLN A 327 -25.45 -1.13 14.67
C GLN A 327 -24.11 -1.45 14.01
N LEU A 328 -23.89 -2.70 13.57
CA LEU A 328 -22.66 -3.11 12.89
C LEU A 328 -22.46 -2.32 11.59
N CYS A 329 -23.49 -2.26 10.74
CA CYS A 329 -23.43 -1.54 9.46
C CYS A 329 -23.24 -0.04 9.66
N PHE A 330 -23.92 0.56 10.64
CA PHE A 330 -23.79 1.97 10.97
C PHE A 330 -22.38 2.31 11.47
N GLU A 331 -21.87 1.54 12.44
CA GLU A 331 -20.52 1.77 12.98
C GLU A 331 -19.44 1.55 11.91
N LEU A 332 -19.61 0.58 11.01
CA LEU A 332 -18.71 0.34 9.90
C LEU A 332 -18.73 1.52 8.91
N ALA A 333 -19.90 2.04 8.57
CA ALA A 333 -20.04 3.21 7.70
C ALA A 333 -19.43 4.48 8.33
N VAL A 334 -19.66 4.71 9.63
CA VAL A 334 -19.04 5.83 10.37
C VAL A 334 -17.52 5.69 10.40
N TRP A 335 -17.02 4.48 10.70
CA TRP A 335 -15.58 4.20 10.70
C TRP A 335 -14.96 4.45 9.32
N HIS A 336 -15.60 3.96 8.25
CA HIS A 336 -15.14 4.15 6.88
C HIS A 336 -15.15 5.63 6.47
N GLY A 337 -16.19 6.37 6.85
CA GLY A 337 -16.27 7.82 6.66
C GLY A 337 -15.11 8.57 7.32
N TYR A 338 -14.74 8.22 8.55
CA TYR A 338 -13.54 8.77 9.19
C TYR A 338 -12.26 8.39 8.44
N ALA A 339 -12.11 7.13 8.04
CA ALA A 339 -10.93 6.64 7.32
C ALA A 339 -10.72 7.35 5.96
N LYS A 340 -11.80 7.76 5.29
CA LYS A 340 -11.79 8.45 3.99
C LYS A 340 -11.64 9.97 4.11
N LEU A 341 -11.60 10.54 5.32
CA LEU A 341 -11.44 11.98 5.49
C LEU A 341 -10.17 12.46 4.75
N ARG A 342 -10.32 13.55 3.99
CA ARG A 342 -9.19 14.09 3.22
C ARG A 342 -8.11 14.67 4.11
N MET A 343 -8.51 15.16 5.29
CA MET A 343 -7.67 15.77 6.30
C MET A 343 -8.18 15.36 7.68
N HIS A 344 -7.24 15.10 8.59
CA HIS A 344 -7.53 14.81 9.98
C HIS A 344 -7.07 15.97 10.88
N THR A 345 -7.94 16.36 11.81
CA THR A 345 -7.61 17.17 12.98
C THR A 345 -7.44 16.27 14.22
N THR A 346 -6.83 16.81 15.28
CA THR A 346 -6.73 16.12 16.58
C THR A 346 -8.09 15.56 17.05
N THR A 347 -9.16 16.33 16.89
CA THR A 347 -10.52 15.92 17.24
C THR A 347 -11.01 14.75 16.37
N THR A 348 -10.85 14.82 15.04
CA THR A 348 -11.27 13.73 14.15
C THR A 348 -10.49 12.43 14.41
N ILE A 349 -9.21 12.52 14.79
CA ILE A 349 -8.40 11.34 15.15
C ILE A 349 -8.93 10.70 16.44
N GLN A 350 -9.30 11.50 17.44
CA GLN A 350 -9.90 11.00 18.67
C GLN A 350 -11.24 10.31 18.38
N LEU A 351 -12.11 10.94 17.59
CA LEU A 351 -13.38 10.35 17.17
C LEU A 351 -13.17 9.05 16.38
N PHE A 352 -12.19 9.01 15.48
CA PHE A 352 -11.88 7.82 14.71
C PHE A 352 -11.40 6.66 15.59
N ARG A 353 -10.60 6.93 16.63
CA ARG A 353 -10.21 5.92 17.63
C ARG A 353 -11.39 5.40 18.43
N THR A 354 -12.32 6.28 18.81
CA THR A 354 -13.57 5.90 19.48
C THR A 354 -14.42 5.02 18.57
N ALA A 355 -14.63 5.43 17.32
CA ALA A 355 -15.36 4.65 16.31
C ALA A 355 -14.72 3.27 16.08
N THR A 356 -13.39 3.21 16.01
CA THR A 356 -12.63 1.94 15.90
C THR A 356 -12.92 1.02 17.08
N THR A 357 -12.91 1.56 18.30
CA THR A 357 -13.17 0.77 19.51
C THR A 357 -14.60 0.24 19.54
N ALA A 358 -15.58 1.07 19.17
CA ALA A 358 -16.99 0.70 19.08
C ALA A 358 -17.21 -0.40 18.02
N LEU A 359 -16.78 -0.17 16.78
CA LEU A 359 -16.91 -1.11 15.67
C LEU A 359 -16.34 -2.49 16.02
N LEU A 360 -15.12 -2.53 16.56
CA LEU A 360 -14.50 -3.79 16.93
C LEU A 360 -15.27 -4.50 18.05
N ALA A 361 -15.83 -3.76 19.02
CA ALA A 361 -16.69 -4.33 20.05
C ALA A 361 -17.96 -4.93 19.46
N THR A 362 -18.58 -4.26 18.51
CA THR A 362 -19.78 -4.73 17.81
C THR A 362 -19.49 -5.94 16.95
N ILE A 363 -18.37 -5.98 16.20
CA ILE A 363 -17.94 -7.17 15.44
C ILE A 363 -17.79 -8.38 16.37
N ARG A 364 -17.13 -8.22 17.53
CA ARG A 364 -16.98 -9.30 18.50
C ARG A 364 -18.33 -9.75 19.06
N ARG A 365 -19.25 -8.82 19.31
CA ARG A 365 -20.60 -9.13 19.82
C ARG A 365 -21.42 -9.87 18.77
N PHE A 366 -21.42 -9.36 17.54
CA PHE A 366 -22.02 -9.98 16.36
C PHE A 366 -21.56 -11.43 16.21
N SER A 367 -20.25 -11.68 16.19
CA SER A 367 -19.70 -13.03 16.09
C SER A 367 -20.15 -14.00 17.20
N ARG A 368 -20.49 -13.51 18.40
CA ARG A 368 -20.96 -14.37 19.51
C ARG A 368 -22.46 -14.56 19.52
N GLU A 369 -23.21 -13.52 19.22
CA GLU A 369 -24.67 -13.50 19.37
C GLU A 369 -25.40 -14.11 18.17
N THR A 370 -24.80 -14.12 16.98
CA THR A 370 -25.42 -14.68 15.76
C THR A 370 -25.12 -16.16 15.51
N LEU A 371 -24.51 -16.86 16.48
CA LEU A 371 -24.15 -18.29 16.37
C LEU A 371 -25.38 -19.21 16.25
N ASP A 372 -26.55 -18.74 16.66
CA ASP A 372 -27.84 -19.40 16.52
C ASP A 372 -28.35 -19.40 15.06
N VAL A 373 -27.84 -18.52 14.20
CA VAL A 373 -28.18 -18.47 12.78
C VAL A 373 -27.30 -19.43 11.99
N LYS A 374 -27.87 -20.58 11.61
CA LYS A 374 -27.19 -21.55 10.74
C LYS A 374 -27.11 -21.01 9.31
N THR A 375 -25.92 -20.56 8.93
CA THR A 375 -25.63 -20.03 7.59
C THR A 375 -25.12 -21.13 6.67
N PRO A 376 -25.45 -21.10 5.36
CA PRO A 376 -24.86 -22.03 4.41
C PRO A 376 -23.36 -21.74 4.24
N GLU A 377 -22.51 -22.76 4.42
CA GLU A 377 -21.10 -22.68 4.07
C GLU A 377 -20.98 -22.71 2.54
N GLN A 378 -20.52 -21.61 1.94
CA GLN A 378 -20.03 -21.64 0.57
C GLN A 378 -18.57 -22.08 0.60
N HIS A 379 -18.31 -23.31 0.17
CA HIS A 379 -16.96 -23.79 -0.11
C HIS A 379 -16.31 -22.89 -1.19
N HIS A 380 -15.21 -22.23 -0.82
CA HIS A 380 -14.24 -21.57 -1.70
C HIS A 380 -14.67 -20.29 -2.46
N TYR A 381 -14.36 -19.14 -1.85
CA TYR A 381 -13.95 -17.94 -2.59
C TYR A 381 -12.73 -17.31 -1.89
N ILE A 382 -11.65 -18.07 -1.79
CA ILE A 382 -10.30 -17.52 -1.77
C ILE A 382 -9.81 -17.71 -3.20
N SER A 383 -9.61 -16.60 -3.91
CA SER A 383 -9.11 -16.62 -5.29
C SER A 383 -7.66 -17.14 -5.29
N ASP A 384 -7.47 -18.45 -5.45
CA ASP A 384 -6.19 -19.00 -5.88
C ASP A 384 -6.06 -18.73 -7.39
N SER A 385 -5.51 -17.57 -7.74
CA SER A 385 -5.09 -17.29 -9.12
C SER A 385 -3.90 -18.19 -9.48
N LYS A 386 -4.17 -19.38 -10.00
CA LYS A 386 -3.16 -20.20 -10.69
C LYS A 386 -3.02 -19.67 -12.12
N ARG A 387 -2.02 -18.81 -12.36
CA ARG A 387 -1.65 -18.39 -13.71
C ARG A 387 -0.93 -19.55 -14.40
N THR A 388 -1.41 -19.95 -15.57
CA THR A 388 -0.69 -20.82 -16.52
C THR A 388 -0.01 -19.94 -17.57
N PHE A 389 1.27 -20.19 -17.82
CA PHE A 389 2.10 -19.42 -18.74
C PHE A 389 2.02 -19.97 -20.17
N TRP A 390 2.11 -19.08 -21.15
CA TRP A 390 2.18 -19.37 -22.59
C TRP A 390 3.55 -18.95 -23.14
N ASN A 391 4.07 -19.67 -24.14
CA ASN A 391 5.38 -19.40 -24.72
C ASN A 391 5.35 -18.24 -25.73
N LEU A 392 6.35 -17.37 -25.63
CA LEU A 392 6.51 -16.18 -26.47
C LEU A 392 6.72 -16.49 -27.96
N SER A 393 7.07 -17.73 -28.30
CA SER A 393 7.24 -18.21 -29.68
C SER A 393 5.92 -18.35 -30.46
N ASP A 394 4.78 -18.33 -29.76
CA ASP A 394 3.47 -18.61 -30.37
C ASP A 394 2.77 -17.34 -30.89
N LEU A 395 3.38 -16.17 -30.68
CA LEU A 395 2.89 -14.87 -31.14
C LEU A 395 3.63 -14.45 -32.43
N ALA A 396 3.25 -15.05 -33.55
CA ALA A 396 3.59 -14.51 -34.87
C ALA A 396 2.54 -13.46 -35.30
N ASP A 397 3.03 -12.27 -35.63
CA ASP A 397 2.43 -11.22 -36.47
C ASP A 397 0.92 -10.99 -36.38
N ILE A 398 0.51 -10.11 -35.45
CA ILE A 398 -0.77 -9.40 -35.59
C ILE A 398 -0.49 -7.90 -35.51
N GLY A 399 -0.67 -7.25 -36.66
CA GLY A 399 -0.38 -5.84 -36.88
C GLY A 399 -1.17 -4.92 -35.95
N LEU A 400 -0.46 -3.88 -35.49
CA LEU A 400 -1.01 -2.78 -34.71
C LEU A 400 -2.08 -2.03 -35.52
N SER A 401 -3.35 -2.20 -35.16
CA SER A 401 -4.37 -1.19 -35.44
C SER A 401 -4.62 -0.39 -34.16
N SER A 402 -4.22 0.87 -34.18
CA SER A 402 -4.61 1.88 -33.21
C SER A 402 -6.12 2.08 -33.26
N ASP A 403 -6.82 1.80 -32.16
CA ASP A 403 -7.96 2.57 -31.67
C ASP A 403 -8.55 1.91 -30.41
N SER A 404 -8.14 2.38 -29.23
CA SER A 404 -8.97 2.32 -28.02
C SER A 404 -8.44 3.32 -26.99
N SER A 405 -9.02 4.52 -27.02
CA SER A 405 -8.86 5.52 -25.97
C SER A 405 -9.67 5.12 -24.75
N ASP A 406 -9.04 4.49 -23.76
CA ASP A 406 -9.59 4.36 -22.41
C ASP A 406 -8.76 5.23 -21.47
N SER A 407 -9.01 6.54 -21.54
CA SER A 407 -8.45 7.51 -20.61
C SER A 407 -9.31 7.51 -19.35
N GLY A 408 -8.83 6.88 -18.28
CA GLY A 408 -9.45 6.86 -16.94
C GLY A 408 -9.51 8.25 -16.27
N SER A 409 -10.28 9.15 -16.84
CA SER A 409 -10.39 10.56 -16.47
C SER A 409 -11.85 10.98 -16.42
N ASP A 410 -12.62 10.50 -15.44
CA ASP A 410 -13.99 11.00 -15.22
C ASP A 410 -14.28 11.23 -13.73
N GLY A 411 -13.56 12.20 -13.16
CA GLY A 411 -14.04 12.95 -12.00
C GLY A 411 -14.76 14.22 -12.47
N PRO A 412 -15.71 14.77 -11.71
CA PRO A 412 -16.31 16.06 -12.07
C PRO A 412 -15.20 17.12 -12.20
N PRO A 413 -15.34 18.10 -13.12
CA PRO A 413 -14.44 19.24 -13.16
C PRO A 413 -14.49 19.88 -11.77
N LEU A 414 -13.35 19.88 -11.08
CA LEU A 414 -13.20 20.72 -9.92
C LEU A 414 -13.36 22.14 -10.45
N GLU A 415 -14.29 22.92 -9.88
CA GLU A 415 -14.11 24.37 -9.96
C GLU A 415 -12.66 24.64 -9.50
N PRO A 416 -11.91 25.49 -10.22
CA PRO A 416 -10.61 25.92 -9.75
C PRO A 416 -10.85 26.55 -8.38
N MET A 417 -10.61 25.77 -7.33
CA MET A 417 -10.28 26.33 -6.05
C MET A 417 -9.05 27.17 -6.40
N ASP A 418 -9.20 28.50 -6.36
CA ASP A 418 -8.10 29.43 -6.42
C ASP A 418 -7.20 29.08 -5.23
N MET A 419 -6.37 28.07 -5.45
CA MET A 419 -5.18 27.79 -4.68
C MET A 419 -4.30 28.96 -5.04
N ASP A 420 -4.42 30.01 -4.24
CA ASP A 420 -3.54 31.15 -4.22
C ASP A 420 -2.14 30.64 -4.55
N SER A 421 -1.56 31.12 -5.66
CA SER A 421 -0.26 30.67 -6.18
C SER A 421 0.88 30.81 -5.15
N ASN A 422 0.58 31.45 -4.01
CA ASN A 422 1.39 31.59 -2.82
C ASN A 422 1.48 30.34 -1.92
N VAL A 423 0.71 29.26 -2.14
CA VAL A 423 0.75 28.04 -1.28
C VAL A 423 1.79 27.02 -1.76
N PHE A 424 2.27 27.12 -3.00
CA PHE A 424 3.34 26.27 -3.51
C PHE A 424 4.70 26.92 -3.21
N ASN A 425 5.59 26.22 -2.49
CA ASN A 425 6.96 26.68 -2.37
C ASN A 425 7.59 26.69 -3.78
N PRO A 426 8.02 27.87 -4.31
CA PRO A 426 8.59 27.97 -5.65
C PRO A 426 9.80 27.04 -5.84
N ALA A 427 10.51 26.70 -4.77
CA ALA A 427 11.63 25.76 -4.77
C ALA A 427 11.25 24.35 -5.28
N LEU A 428 9.99 23.94 -5.11
CA LEU A 428 9.51 22.58 -5.37
C LEU A 428 8.83 22.40 -6.73
N GLN A 429 8.63 23.48 -7.49
CA GLN A 429 7.83 23.50 -8.72
C GLN A 429 8.36 22.53 -9.79
N ASP A 430 9.69 22.48 -9.99
CA ASP A 430 10.35 21.56 -10.94
C ASP A 430 11.16 20.44 -10.25
N PHE A 431 10.98 20.26 -8.95
CA PHE A 431 11.79 19.35 -8.16
C PHE A 431 11.71 17.89 -8.67
N THR A 432 10.51 17.43 -8.98
CA THR A 432 10.26 16.10 -9.57
C THR A 432 10.87 15.97 -10.98
N LEU A 433 10.85 17.04 -11.78
CA LEU A 433 11.41 17.05 -13.13
C LEU A 433 12.93 17.00 -13.13
N LYS A 434 13.60 17.59 -12.14
CA LYS A 434 15.08 17.56 -12.00
C LYS A 434 15.61 16.28 -11.36
N LEU A 435 14.84 15.67 -10.47
CA LEU A 435 15.21 14.40 -9.82
C LEU A 435 15.15 13.20 -10.76
N LYS A 436 14.20 13.17 -11.71
CA LYS A 436 14.11 12.10 -12.71
C LYS A 436 15.43 11.95 -13.51
N PRO A 437 16.01 13.02 -14.10
CA PRO A 437 17.35 13.01 -14.69
C PRO A 437 18.46 12.60 -13.74
N TYR A 438 18.40 13.00 -12.47
CA TYR A 438 19.40 12.63 -11.47
C TYR A 438 19.40 11.13 -11.19
N PHE A 439 18.24 10.55 -10.84
CA PHE A 439 18.11 9.11 -10.60
C PHE A 439 18.45 8.29 -11.85
N ARG A 440 18.05 8.76 -13.04
CA ARG A 440 18.38 8.10 -14.29
C ARG A 440 19.88 8.07 -14.58
N ARG A 441 20.61 9.19 -14.39
CA ARG A 441 22.09 9.20 -14.53
C ARG A 441 22.73 8.16 -13.63
N ARG A 442 22.29 8.11 -12.38
CA ARG A 442 22.84 7.20 -11.37
C ARG A 442 22.54 5.74 -11.71
N LEU A 443 21.33 5.42 -12.16
CA LEU A 443 20.97 4.08 -12.64
C LEU A 443 21.80 3.65 -13.87
N LEU A 444 22.14 4.59 -14.75
CA LEU A 444 22.97 4.34 -15.94
C LEU A 444 24.48 4.51 -15.70
N GLN A 445 24.90 4.71 -14.45
CA GLN A 445 26.30 4.95 -14.08
C GLN A 445 26.97 6.10 -14.85
N LEU A 446 26.20 7.14 -15.19
CA LEU A 446 26.68 8.32 -15.90
C LEU A 446 27.22 9.36 -14.91
N GLU A 447 28.49 9.74 -15.06
CA GLU A 447 29.17 10.70 -14.17
C GLU A 447 28.96 12.18 -14.53
N ASP A 448 28.58 12.50 -15.78
CA ASP A 448 28.41 13.89 -16.22
C ASP A 448 27.03 14.44 -15.86
N ASP A 449 27.04 15.47 -15.02
CA ASP A 449 25.82 16.11 -14.53
C ASP A 449 25.09 16.99 -15.56
N ASN A 450 25.70 17.24 -16.72
CA ASN A 450 25.12 18.05 -17.79
C ASN A 450 24.30 17.23 -18.79
N ILE A 451 24.28 15.89 -18.66
CA ILE A 451 23.51 15.02 -19.54
C ILE A 451 22.01 15.28 -19.32
N GLN A 452 21.37 15.82 -20.36
CA GLN A 452 19.94 16.08 -20.41
C GLN A 452 19.24 14.84 -20.98
N PHE A 453 18.15 14.42 -20.35
CA PHE A 453 17.30 13.34 -20.83
C PHE A 453 16.02 13.95 -21.39
N SER A 454 15.65 13.57 -22.61
CA SER A 454 14.33 13.92 -23.13
C SER A 454 13.24 13.25 -22.27
N PRO A 455 11.99 13.76 -22.30
CA PRO A 455 10.88 13.07 -21.66
C PRO A 455 10.73 11.61 -22.11
N GLN A 456 11.07 11.32 -23.38
CA GLN A 456 11.07 9.97 -23.93
C GLN A 456 12.17 9.11 -23.30
N ASP A 457 13.37 9.67 -23.11
CA ASP A 457 14.46 8.98 -22.42
C ASP A 457 14.07 8.68 -20.98
N LEU A 458 13.48 9.63 -20.26
CA LEU A 458 13.01 9.41 -18.88
C LEU A 458 11.93 8.33 -18.76
N MET A 459 11.25 7.98 -19.84
CA MET A 459 10.26 6.90 -19.92
C MET A 459 10.88 5.55 -20.34
N ASN A 460 12.07 5.54 -20.95
CA ASN A 460 12.73 4.34 -21.45
C ASN A 460 13.33 3.53 -20.29
N VAL A 461 12.88 2.29 -20.10
CA VAL A 461 13.41 1.37 -19.09
C VAL A 461 14.67 0.70 -19.63
N VAL A 462 15.80 0.84 -18.96
CA VAL A 462 17.00 0.06 -19.27
C VAL A 462 16.97 -1.19 -18.40
N VAL A 463 16.81 -2.35 -19.05
CA VAL A 463 16.91 -3.66 -18.42
C VAL A 463 18.30 -4.19 -18.76
N GLU A 464 19.25 -4.04 -17.84
CA GLU A 464 20.51 -4.78 -17.91
C GLU A 464 20.25 -6.20 -17.41
N LYS A 465 20.43 -7.17 -18.32
CA LYS A 465 20.56 -8.58 -17.94
C LYS A 465 22.04 -8.85 -17.68
N ASP A 466 22.39 -9.12 -16.42
CA ASP A 466 23.61 -9.85 -16.09
C ASP A 466 23.44 -11.35 -16.39
#